data_AF-U9TE72-F1
#
_entry.id   AF-U9TE72-F1
#
_cell.length_a   1.000
_cell.length_b   1.000
_cell.length_c   1.000
_cell.angle_alpha   90.00
_cell.angle_beta   90.00
_cell.angle_gamma   90.00
#
_symmetry.space_group_name_H-M   'P 1'
#
loop_
_entity.id
_entity.type
_entity.pdbx_description
1 polymer ?
#
loop_
_entity_poly.entity_id
_entity_poly.type
_entity_poly.pdbx_seq_one_letter_code
_entity_poly.pdbx_strand_id
1 'polypeptide(L)'
;MAHALHLERSDSNNLLPEEDEERRRVFYCIYCCDRWLSFIFGKPYAIDDINVNVPLPTLPSFERPARNFFIAFVKLSRILGQIWRFGYS
;
A
#
# COMPACT_ATOMS: atom_id res chain seq x y z
N MET A 1 -11.94 1.04 0.24
CA MET A 1 -11.76 -0.03 1.25
C MET A 1 -10.74 0.35 2.32
N ALA A 2 -9.55 0.86 2.00
CA ALA A 2 -8.57 1.31 3.00
C ALA A 2 -9.08 2.46 3.90
N HIS A 3 -9.71 3.49 3.32
CA HIS A 3 -10.38 4.59 4.06
C HIS A 3 -11.44 4.09 5.05
N ALA A 4 -12.26 3.10 4.65
CA ALA A 4 -13.31 2.55 5.51
C ALA A 4 -12.76 1.79 6.73
N LEU A 5 -11.53 1.28 6.62
CA LEU A 5 -10.85 0.54 7.69
C LEU A 5 -9.87 1.42 8.49
N HIS A 6 -9.84 2.74 8.24
CA HIS A 6 -8.90 3.70 8.84
C HIS A 6 -7.43 3.28 8.75
N LEU A 7 -7.05 2.43 7.79
CA LEU A 7 -5.69 1.84 7.72
C LEU A 7 -4.60 2.85 7.32
N GLU A 8 -5.00 4.05 6.90
CA GLU A 8 -4.12 5.13 6.42
C GLU A 8 -3.52 6.02 7.52
N ARG A 9 -4.01 5.93 8.76
CA ARG A 9 -3.51 6.73 9.89
C ARG A 9 -2.62 5.91 10.82
N SER A 10 -1.38 6.38 10.99
CA SER A 10 -0.44 5.97 12.04
C SER A 10 -0.85 6.46 13.43
N ASP A 11 -2.15 6.51 13.75
CA ASP A 11 -2.63 6.72 15.12
C ASP A 11 -2.46 5.39 15.88
N SER A 12 -1.20 5.00 16.05
CA SER A 12 -0.69 3.76 16.61
C SER A 12 -0.46 3.86 18.11
N ASN A 13 -1.17 4.76 18.81
CA ASN A 13 -0.87 5.02 20.23
C ASN A 13 -1.21 3.86 21.18
N ASN A 14 -1.96 2.84 20.72
CA ASN A 14 -2.39 1.72 21.56
C ASN A 14 -2.18 0.32 20.95
N LEU A 15 -1.52 0.20 19.79
CA LEU A 15 -1.31 -1.11 19.15
C LEU A 15 0.03 -1.73 19.58
N LEU A 16 0.05 -3.05 19.72
CA LEU A 16 1.30 -3.78 19.88
C LEU A 16 2.14 -3.65 18.58
N PRO A 17 3.48 -3.70 18.66
CA PRO A 17 4.34 -3.59 17.48
C PRO A 17 4.04 -4.61 16.39
N GLU A 18 3.64 -5.83 16.77
CA GLU A 18 3.26 -6.90 15.84
C GLU A 18 1.95 -6.59 15.11
N GLU A 19 0.96 -6.06 15.81
CA GLU A 19 -0.34 -5.68 15.25
C GLU A 19 -0.19 -4.50 14.29
N ASP A 20 0.67 -3.53 14.62
CA ASP A 20 0.96 -2.41 13.74
C ASP A 20 1.67 -2.87 12.45
N GLU A 21 2.58 -3.83 12.56
CA GLU A 21 3.22 -4.46 11.40
C GLU A 21 2.24 -5.24 10.52
N GLU A 22 1.30 -6.00 11.10
CA GLU A 22 0.23 -6.66 10.34
C GLU A 22 -0.66 -5.64 9.63
N ARG A 23 -1.01 -4.55 10.32
CA ARG A 23 -1.83 -3.48 9.74
C ARG A 23 -1.15 -2.83 8.54
N ARG A 24 0.15 -2.54 8.63
CA ARG A 24 0.97 -2.04 7.51
C ARG A 24 0.97 -3.02 6.33
N ARG A 25 1.13 -4.33 6.60
CA ARG A 25 1.06 -5.37 5.55
C ARG A 25 -0.26 -5.34 4.81
N VAL A 26 -1.37 -5.39 5.55
CA VAL A 26 -2.72 -5.39 4.97
C VAL A 26 -2.97 -4.13 4.16
N PHE A 27 -2.58 -2.97 4.68
CA PHE A 27 -2.68 -1.70 3.95
C PHE A 27 -2.00 -1.78 2.59
N TYR A 28 -0.75 -2.24 2.53
CA TYR A 28 0.00 -2.30 1.26
C TYR A 28 -0.52 -3.37 0.30
N CYS A 29 -1.08 -4.48 0.78
CA CYS A 29 -1.79 -5.43 -0.08
C CYS A 29 -2.98 -4.74 -0.77
N ILE A 30 -3.81 -4.01 -0.01
CA ILE A 30 -4.96 -3.28 -0.55
C ILE A 30 -4.50 -2.18 -1.51
N TYR A 31 -3.45 -1.44 -1.15
CA TYR A 31 -2.86 -0.39 -1.98
C TYR A 31 -2.41 -0.91 -3.35
N CYS A 32 -1.66 -2.01 -3.37
CA CYS A 32 -1.22 -2.63 -4.61
C CYS A 32 -2.44 -3.09 -5.44
N CYS A 33 -3.39 -3.80 -4.83
CA CYS A 33 -4.60 -4.25 -5.51
C CYS A 33 -5.38 -3.08 -6.14
N ASP A 34 -5.62 -2.00 -5.39
CA ASP A 34 -6.33 -0.82 -5.88
C ASP A 34 -5.66 -0.23 -7.13
N ARG A 35 -4.33 -0.07 -7.12
CA ARG A 35 -3.58 0.49 -8.27
C ARG A 35 -3.62 -0.41 -9.49
N TRP A 36 -3.34 -1.70 -9.32
CA TRP A 36 -3.28 -2.64 -10.44
C TRP A 36 -4.66 -2.86 -11.06
N LEU A 37 -5.71 -3.03 -10.24
CA LEU A 37 -7.06 -3.19 -10.77
C LEU A 37 -7.54 -1.93 -11.47
N SER A 38 -7.30 -0.75 -10.88
CA SER A 38 -7.66 0.53 -11.49
C SER A 38 -6.97 0.73 -12.84
N PHE A 39 -5.68 0.40 -12.93
CA PHE A 39 -4.93 0.43 -14.18
C PHE A 39 -5.51 -0.52 -15.23
N ILE A 40 -5.75 -1.79 -14.87
CA ILE A 40 -6.28 -2.81 -15.80
C ILE A 40 -7.67 -2.43 -16.31
N PHE A 41 -8.53 -1.89 -15.43
CA PHE A 41 -9.90 -1.51 -15.79
C PHE A 41 -10.03 -0.08 -16.35
N GLY A 42 -8.93 0.67 -16.46
CA GLY A 42 -8.95 2.06 -16.92
C GLY A 42 -9.77 2.98 -16.02
N LYS A 43 -9.84 2.68 -14.72
CA LYS A 43 -10.59 3.46 -13.72
C LYS A 43 -9.64 4.25 -12.81
N PRO A 44 -10.09 5.36 -12.21
CA PRO A 44 -9.34 6.03 -11.16
C PRO A 44 -9.18 5.12 -9.94
N TYR A 45 -7.97 5.15 -9.36
CA TYR A 45 -7.70 4.48 -8.09
C TYR A 45 -8.30 5.25 -6.92
N ALA A 46 -8.65 4.53 -5.85
CA ALA A 46 -9.35 5.10 -4.71
C ALA A 46 -8.39 5.72 -3.67
N ILE A 47 -7.14 5.23 -3.60
CA ILE A 47 -6.18 5.65 -2.57
C ILE A 47 -5.18 6.65 -3.16
N ASP A 48 -5.27 7.93 -2.77
CA ASP A 48 -4.30 8.97 -3.19
C ASP A 48 -2.98 8.85 -2.43
N ASP A 49 -1.85 8.92 -3.16
CA ASP A 49 -0.49 8.88 -2.61
C ASP A 49 -0.21 10.02 -1.62
N ILE A 50 -0.87 11.17 -1.78
CA ILE A 50 -0.71 12.33 -0.89
C ILE A 50 -1.19 12.01 0.53
N ASN A 51 -2.16 11.09 0.66
CA ASN A 51 -2.78 10.72 1.92
C ASN A 51 -2.18 9.46 2.55
N VAL A 52 -1.15 8.86 1.94
CA VAL A 52 -0.51 7.66 2.46
C VAL A 52 0.66 8.05 3.38
N ASN A 53 0.44 7.97 4.70
CA ASN A 53 1.49 8.14 5.72
C ASN A 53 1.79 6.83 6.47
N VAL A 54 1.68 5.70 5.77
CA VAL A 54 1.97 4.37 6.32
C VAL A 54 3.41 4.01 5.95
N PRO A 55 4.29 3.66 6.91
CA PRO A 55 5.65 3.24 6.62
C PRO A 55 5.68 1.84 6.01
N LEU A 56 6.67 1.55 5.16
CA LEU A 56 6.86 0.22 4.56
C LEU A 56 6.99 -0.86 5.66
N PRO A 57 6.36 -2.04 5.48
CA PRO A 57 6.41 -3.11 6.47
C PRO A 57 7.81 -3.71 6.53
N THR A 58 8.24 -4.08 7.73
CA THR A 58 9.59 -4.64 7.96
C THR A 58 9.66 -6.13 7.61
N LEU A 59 8.52 -6.82 7.59
CA LEU A 59 8.36 -8.23 7.18
C LEU A 59 9.41 -9.17 7.83
N PRO A 60 9.52 -9.20 9.17
CA PRO A 60 10.58 -9.94 9.87
C PRO A 60 10.45 -11.46 9.73
N SER A 61 9.22 -11.96 9.60
CA SER A 61 8.91 -13.40 9.43
C SER A 61 9.12 -13.92 8.01
N PHE A 62 9.40 -13.04 7.03
CA PHE A 62 9.56 -13.42 5.63
C PHE A 62 11.03 -13.57 5.27
N GLU A 63 11.32 -14.54 4.39
CA GLU A 63 12.65 -14.66 3.80
C GLU A 63 13.03 -13.40 3.01
N ARG A 64 14.34 -13.11 2.93
CA ARG A 64 14.86 -11.91 2.26
C ARG A 64 14.38 -11.74 0.81
N PRO A 65 14.31 -12.80 -0.04
CA PRO A 65 13.81 -12.65 -1.40
C PRO A 65 12.33 -12.22 -1.44
N ALA A 66 11.48 -12.86 -0.62
CA ALA A 66 10.06 -12.55 -0.56
C ALA A 66 9.79 -11.13 -0.04
N ARG A 67 10.51 -10.71 1.02
CA ARG A 67 10.45 -9.33 1.54
C ARG A 67 10.87 -8.32 0.48
N ASN A 68 11.99 -8.55 -0.20
CA ASN A 68 12.46 -7.64 -1.25
C ASN A 68 11.48 -7.55 -2.41
N PHE A 69 10.90 -8.68 -2.82
CA PHE A 69 9.88 -8.73 -3.85
C PHE A 69 8.65 -7.90 -3.45
N PHE A 70 8.14 -8.07 -2.23
CA PHE A 70 6.99 -7.31 -1.74
C PHE A 70 7.26 -5.80 -1.75
N ILE A 71 8.41 -5.37 -1.21
CA ILE A 71 8.79 -3.95 -1.19
C ILE A 71 8.94 -3.41 -2.63
N ALA A 72 9.55 -4.18 -3.53
CA ALA A 72 9.67 -3.79 -4.94
C ALA A 72 8.29 -3.68 -5.60
N PHE A 73 7.36 -4.59 -5.30
CA PHE A 73 6.00 -4.58 -5.83
C PHE A 73 5.19 -3.37 -5.35
N VAL A 74 5.35 -2.97 -4.08
CA VAL A 74 4.77 -1.73 -3.55
C VAL A 74 5.32 -0.51 -4.29
N LYS A 75 6.65 -0.42 -4.46
CA LYS A 75 7.28 0.69 -5.20
C LYS A 75 6.82 0.75 -6.66
N LEU A 76 6.71 -0.40 -7.32
CA LEU A 76 6.21 -0.50 -8.68
C LEU A 76 4.75 -0.04 -8.78
N SER A 77 3.90 -0.44 -7.83
CA SER A 77 2.49 -0.03 -7.78
C SER A 77 2.33 1.48 -7.62
N ARG A 78 3.26 2.13 -6.90
CA ARG A 78 3.31 3.60 -6.79
C ARG A 78 3.68 4.26 -8.12
N ILE A 79 4.70 3.75 -8.81
CA ILE A 79 5.09 4.24 -10.15
C ILE A 79 3.93 4.06 -11.15
N LEU A 80 3.28 2.90 -11.14
CA LEU A 80 2.10 2.63 -11.97
C LEU A 80 1.02 3.69 -11.76
N GLY A 81 0.77 4.04 -10.50
CA GLY A 81 -0.15 5.10 -10.12
C GLY A 81 0.21 6.49 -10.66
N GLN A 82 1.49 6.83 -10.68
CA GLN A 82 1.99 8.08 -11.25
C GLN A 82 1.82 8.10 -12.78
N ILE A 83 2.09 6.98 -13.45
CA ILE A 83 1.88 6.83 -14.90
C ILE A 83 0.39 6.98 -15.23
N TRP A 84 -0.50 6.34 -14.46
CA TRP A 84 -1.94 6.47 -14.65
C TRP A 84 -2.38 7.94 -14.53
N ARG A 85 -1.88 8.66 -13.53
CA ARG A 85 -2.14 10.09 -13.35
C ARG A 85 -1.63 10.91 -14.54
N PHE A 86 -0.50 10.56 -15.15
CA PHE A 86 0.01 11.26 -16.33
C PHE A 86 -0.81 10.97 -17.59
N GLY A 87 -1.21 9.71 -17.82
CA GLY A 87 -1.88 9.28 -19.04
C GLY A 87 -3.38 9.56 -19.10
N TYR A 88 -4.03 9.79 -17.96
CA TYR A 88 -5.49 9.92 -17.85
C TYR A 88 -5.96 11.12 -17.01
N SER A 89 -5.11 12.12 -16.74
CA SER A 89 -5.53 13.44 -16.19
C SER A 89 -5.90 14.43 -17.29
#